data_AF-A0A966MEV2-F1
#
_entry.id   AF-A0A966MEV2-F1
#
_cell.length_a   1.000
_cell.length_b   1.000
_cell.length_c   1.000
_cell.angle_alpha   90.00
_cell.angle_beta   90.00
_cell.angle_gamma   90.00
#
_symmetry.space_group_name_H-M   'P 1'
#
loop_
_entity.id
_entity.type
_entity.pdbx_description
1 polymer ?
#
loop_
_entity_poly.entity_id
_entity_poly.type
_entity_poly.pdbx_seq_one_letter_code
_entity_poly.pdbx_strand_id
1 'polypeptide(L)' 'MLSIEKWREEDGATAVEYGLLVGLIAVFLITAMTNLGDKVGDTFDKAACKVSGKTWNDTTQTCS' A
#
# COMPACT_ATOMS: atom_id res chain seq x y z
N MET A 1 -47.97 -21.46 6.74
CA MET A 1 -46.87 -21.96 7.59
C MET A 1 -46.27 -23.16 6.87
N LEU A 2 -45.03 -23.19 6.38
CA LEU A 2 -43.95 -22.21 6.23
C LEU A 2 -43.26 -22.64 4.93
N SER A 3 -43.38 -21.87 3.85
CA SER A 3 -42.60 -22.09 2.63
C SER A 3 -41.22 -21.54 2.87
N ILE A 4 -40.29 -22.40 3.25
CA ILE A 4 -38.86 -22.12 3.20
C ILE A 4 -38.37 -22.59 1.83
N GLU A 5 -38.15 -21.65 0.91
CA GLU A 5 -37.42 -21.82 -0.35
C GLU A 5 -37.22 -20.40 -0.92
N LYS A 6 -36.04 -19.86 -1.26
CA LYS A 6 -34.69 -20.38 -1.44
C LYS A 6 -33.70 -19.33 -0.89
N TRP A 7 -32.75 -19.69 -0.02
CA TRP A 7 -31.33 -19.90 -0.38
C TRP A 7 -30.81 -18.76 -1.29
N ARG A 8 -30.28 -17.67 -0.72
CA ARG A 8 -28.83 -17.49 -0.50
C ARG A 8 -27.97 -17.95 -1.69
N GLU A 9 -28.31 -17.54 -2.91
CA GLU A 9 -27.51 -17.83 -4.11
C GLU A 9 -27.00 -16.57 -4.84
N GLU A 10 -27.41 -15.36 -4.40
CA GLU A 10 -26.99 -14.09 -5.05
C GLU A 10 -26.11 -13.19 -4.16
N ASP A 11 -26.07 -13.44 -2.85
CA ASP A 11 -25.20 -12.69 -1.92
C ASP A 11 -23.70 -12.95 -2.17
N GLY A 12 -23.36 -14.11 -2.76
CA GLY A 12 -21.96 -14.54 -3.00
C GLY A 12 -21.35 -14.08 -4.32
N ALA A 13 -22.14 -14.02 -5.40
CA ALA A 13 -21.66 -13.54 -6.71
C ALA A 13 -21.28 -12.04 -6.64
N THR A 14 -22.05 -11.26 -5.88
CA THR A 14 -21.79 -9.84 -5.62
C THR A 14 -20.54 -9.60 -4.77
N ALA A 15 -20.19 -10.50 -3.85
CA ALA A 15 -19.02 -10.34 -2.98
C ALA A 15 -17.68 -10.47 -3.73
N VAL A 16 -17.63 -11.31 -4.77
CA VAL A 16 -16.38 -11.55 -5.52
C VAL A 16 -16.07 -10.40 -6.50
N GLU A 17 -17.10 -9.75 -7.06
CA GLU A 17 -16.94 -8.63 -7.99
C GLU A 17 -16.41 -7.37 -7.28
N TYR A 18 -17.00 -7.01 -6.15
CA TYR A 18 -16.48 -5.92 -5.31
C TYR A 18 -15.16 -6.31 -4.64
N GLY A 19 -14.96 -7.59 -4.32
CA GLY A 19 -13.69 -8.11 -3.78
C GLY A 19 -12.52 -7.92 -4.74
N LEU A 20 -12.73 -8.13 -6.04
CA LEU A 20 -11.70 -7.93 -7.06
C LEU A 20 -11.37 -6.44 -7.25
N LEU A 21 -12.39 -5.57 -7.29
CA LEU A 21 -12.19 -4.12 -7.37
C LEU A 21 -11.42 -3.57 -6.16
N VAL A 22 -11.84 -3.96 -4.95
CA VAL A 22 -11.15 -3.57 -3.70
C VAL A 22 -9.75 -4.17 -3.65
N GLY A 23 -9.56 -5.40 -4.10
CA GLY A 23 -8.24 -6.04 -4.18
C GLY A 23 -7.26 -5.28 -5.07
N LEU A 24 -7.72 -4.79 -6.23
CA LEU A 24 -6.88 -4.05 -7.17
C LEU A 24 -6.50 -2.67 -6.61
N ILE A 25 -7.43 -2.00 -5.93
CA ILE A 25 -7.16 -0.74 -5.22
C ILE A 25 -6.19 -0.97 -4.05
N ALA A 26 -6.35 -2.07 -3.31
CA ALA A 26 -5.47 -2.40 -2.18
C ALA A 26 -4.02 -2.58 -2.64
N VAL A 27 -3.78 -3.31 -3.72
CA VAL A 27 -2.42 -3.47 -4.28
C VAL A 27 -1.86 -2.13 -4.72
N PHE A 28 -2.65 -1.31 -5.42
CA PHE A 28 -2.23 0.03 -5.85
C PHE A 28 -1.83 0.93 -4.67
N LEU A 29 -2.65 0.95 -3.62
CA LEU A 29 -2.38 1.75 -2.41
C LEU A 29 -1.15 1.26 -1.66
N ILE A 30 -0.96 -0.05 -1.52
CA ILE A 30 0.24 -0.61 -0.88
C ILE A 30 1.48 -0.16 -1.64
N THR A 31 1.51 -0.30 -2.97
CA THR A 31 2.64 0.14 -3.80
C THR A 31 2.89 1.65 -3.67
N ALA A 32 1.82 2.46 -3.69
CA ALA A 32 1.95 3.91 -3.53
C ALA A 32 2.51 4.29 -2.15
N MET A 33 2.03 3.64 -1.08
CA MET A 33 2.51 3.87 0.28
C MET A 33 3.95 3.39 0.49
N THR A 34 4.36 2.26 -0.11
CA THR A 34 5.76 1.81 -0.07
C THR A 34 6.67 2.85 -0.71
N ASN A 35 6.37 3.26 -1.95
CA ASN A 35 7.16 4.27 -2.65
C ASN A 35 7.21 5.61 -1.91
N LEU A 36 6.12 5.98 -1.24
CA LEU A 36 6.08 7.20 -0.42
C LEU A 36 6.93 7.03 0.84
N GLY A 37 6.81 5.88 1.52
CA GLY A 37 7.60 5.53 2.70
C GLY A 37 9.10 5.59 2.42
N ASP A 38 9.54 5.02 1.30
CA ASP A 38 10.95 5.03 0.89
C ASP A 38 11.46 6.48 0.72
N LYS A 39 10.71 7.33 0.02
CA LYS A 39 11.08 8.75 -0.16
C LYS A 39 11.14 9.53 1.14
N VAL A 40 10.20 9.25 2.05
CA VAL A 40 10.17 9.89 3.37
C VAL A 40 11.37 9.43 4.19
N GLY A 41 11.68 8.13 4.18
CA GLY A 41 12.89 7.55 4.79
C GLY A 41 14.15 8.22 4.28
N ASP A 42 14.35 8.26 2.97
CA ASP A 42 15.49 8.93 2.31
C ASP A 42 15.63 10.39 2.74
N THR A 43 14.50 11.09 2.90
CA THR A 43 14.52 12.50 3.30
C THR A 43 15.05 12.66 4.73
N PHE A 44 14.62 11.79 5.65
CA PHE A 44 15.12 11.78 7.01
C PHE A 44 16.57 11.32 7.10
N ASP A 45 16.96 10.31 6.34
CA ASP A 45 18.35 9.83 6.28
C ASP A 45 19.29 10.90 5.70
N LYS A 46 18.85 11.61 4.66
CA LYS A 46 19.58 12.76 4.11
C LYS A 46 19.70 13.89 5.12
N ALA A 47 18.65 14.18 5.89
CA ALA A 47 18.69 15.18 6.95
C ALA A 47 19.66 14.76 8.06
N ALA A 48 19.57 13.51 8.54
CA ALA A 48 20.47 12.96 9.55
C ALA A 48 21.93 12.99 9.08
N CYS A 49 22.18 12.63 7.82
CA CYS A 49 23.50 12.68 7.22
C CYS A 49 24.11 14.08 7.25
N LYS A 50 23.33 15.08 6.82
CA LYS A 50 23.77 16.49 6.85
C LYS A 50 24.02 16.99 8.26
N VAL A 51 23.19 16.59 9.23
CA VAL A 51 23.39 16.91 10.65
C VAL A 51 24.67 16.28 11.20
N SER A 52 25.04 15.07 10.72
CA SER A 52 26.29 14.41 11.09
C SER A 52 27.55 14.99 10.41
N GLY A 53 27.41 16.06 9.61
CA GLY A 53 28.53 16.69 8.90
C GLY A 53 29.07 15.87 7.72
N LYS A 54 28.30 14.86 7.28
CA LYS A 54 28.64 13.97 6.17
C LYS A 54 27.99 14.42 4.87
N THR A 55 28.47 13.87 3.75
CA THR A 55 27.95 14.16 2.42
C THR A 55 26.99 13.06 1.97
N TRP A 56 25.81 13.47 1.51
CA TRP A 56 24.82 12.55 0.96
C TRP A 56 25.11 12.27 -0.53
N ASN A 57 25.04 11.00 -0.94
CA ASN A 57 25.10 10.60 -2.35
C ASN A 57 23.70 10.23 -2.85
N ASP A 58 23.12 11.04 -3.74
CA ASP A 58 21.78 10.83 -4.30
C ASP A 58 21.69 9.62 -5.25
N THR A 59 22.82 9.14 -5.80
CA THR A 59 22.84 7.98 -6.70
C THR A 59 22.82 6.66 -5.93
N THR A 60 23.45 6.64 -4.75
CA THR A 60 23.53 5.43 -3.91
C THR A 60 22.65 5.48 -2.66
N GLN A 61 22.01 6.62 -2.38
CA GLN A 61 21.22 6.89 -1.16
C GLN A 61 22.02 6.56 0.13
N THR A 62 23.32 6.86 0.12
CA THR A 62 24.21 6.56 1.24
C THR A 62 24.81 7.84 1.80
N CYS A 63 24.96 7.86 3.12
CA CYS A 63 25.69 8.89 3.84
C CYS A 63 27.18 8.53 3.93
N SER A 64 28.06 9.41 3.47
CA SER A 64 29.53 9.24 3.52
C SER A 64 30.20 10.39 4.27
#